data_AF-A0A662NVJ7-F1
#
_entry.id   AF-A0A662NVJ7-F1
#
_cell.length_a   1.000
_cell.length_b   1.000
_cell.length_c   1.000
_cell.angle_alpha   90.00
_cell.angle_beta   90.00
_cell.angle_gamma   90.00
#
_symmetry.space_group_name_H-M   'P 1'
#
loop_
_entity.id
_entity.type
_entity.pdbx_description
1 polymer ?
#
loop_
_entity_poly.entity_id
_entity_poly.type
_entity_poly.pdbx_seq_one_letter_code
_entity_poly.pdbx_strand_id
1 'polypeptide(L)'
;MNIVKVRALLSSILLVVFIGVLVITIGVLYITKTGNPFLGMNKSELFNARNILGPIMNVLIIIHLALNWNLYKKELKVLFK
;
A
#
# COMPACT_ATOMS: atom_id res chain seq x y z
N MET A 1 -17.57 12.02 -13.99
CA MET A 1 -16.08 12.01 -13.92
C MET A 1 -15.57 10.88 -14.79
N ASN A 2 -14.63 11.12 -15.72
CA ASN A 2 -14.19 10.11 -16.68
C ASN A 2 -13.54 8.91 -15.96
N ILE A 3 -13.89 7.67 -16.31
CA ILE A 3 -13.47 6.45 -15.58
C ILE A 3 -11.94 6.30 -15.50
N VAL A 4 -11.24 6.86 -16.50
CA VAL A 4 -9.78 6.95 -16.54
C VAL A 4 -9.24 7.83 -15.41
N LYS A 5 -9.89 8.97 -15.12
CA LYS A 5 -9.48 9.88 -14.03
C LYS A 5 -9.68 9.22 -12.66
N VAL A 6 -10.76 8.46 -12.48
CA VAL A 6 -11.02 7.73 -11.22
C VAL A 6 -9.93 6.69 -10.97
N ARG A 7 -9.55 5.92 -11.99
CA ARG A 7 -8.48 4.92 -11.89
C ARG A 7 -7.14 5.57 -11.57
N ALA A 8 -6.78 6.64 -12.28
CA ALA A 8 -5.53 7.36 -12.04
C ALA A 8 -5.45 7.91 -10.61
N LEU A 9 -6.52 8.56 -10.12
CA LEU A 9 -6.59 9.07 -8.76
C LEU A 9 -6.43 7.96 -7.72
N LEU A 10 -7.14 6.84 -7.89
CA LEU A 10 -7.04 5.70 -6.99
C LEU A 10 -5.62 5.12 -6.97
N SER A 11 -4.99 4.96 -8.13
CA SER A 11 -3.58 4.51 -8.23
C SER A 11 -2.63 5.46 -7.52
N SER A 12 -2.81 6.78 -7.67
CA SER A 12 -1.99 7.78 -7.00
C SER A 12 -2.14 7.73 -5.48
N ILE A 13 -3.38 7.59 -4.98
CA ILE A 13 -3.64 7.42 -3.54
C ILE A 13 -2.95 6.15 -3.03
N LEU A 14 -3.11 5.04 -3.76
CA LEU A 14 -2.53 3.75 -3.40
C LEU A 14 -0.99 3.82 -3.35
N LEU A 15 -0.37 4.56 -4.27
CA LEU A 15 1.08 4.80 -4.27
C LEU A 15 1.54 5.57 -3.03
N VAL A 16 0.84 6.64 -2.65
CA VAL A 16 1.20 7.44 -1.47
C VAL A 16 1.06 6.61 -0.19
N VAL A 17 -0.04 5.87 -0.05
CA VAL A 17 -0.26 4.98 1.11
C VAL A 17 0.81 3.89 1.15
N PHE A 18 1.18 3.32 -0.01
CA PHE A 18 2.24 2.32 -0.10
C PHE A 18 3.59 2.85 0.41
N ILE A 19 3.98 4.05 0.02
CA ILE A 19 5.22 4.68 0.51
C ILE A 19 5.18 4.84 2.03
N GLY A 20 4.06 5.28 2.59
CA GLY A 20 3.88 5.36 4.05
C GLY A 20 4.05 4.01 4.74
N VAL A 21 3.39 2.96 4.23
CA VAL A 21 3.51 1.59 4.76
C VAL A 21 4.95 1.07 4.65
N LEU A 22 5.66 1.37 3.56
CA LEU A 22 7.07 1.00 3.39
C LEU A 22 7.95 1.65 4.46
N VAL A 23 7.81 2.96 4.69
CA VAL A 23 8.60 3.67 5.71
C VAL A 23 8.32 3.10 7.11
N ILE A 24 7.06 2.85 7.45
CA ILE A 24 6.70 2.23 8.73
C ILE A 24 7.26 0.82 8.85
N THR A 25 7.23 0.03 7.78
CA THR A 25 7.79 -1.33 7.77
C THR A 25 9.31 -1.30 7.97
N ILE A 26 10.01 -0.40 7.30
CA ILE A 26 11.45 -0.16 7.52
C ILE A 26 11.71 0.24 8.97
N GLY A 27 10.89 1.13 9.53
CA GLY A 27 10.98 1.54 10.93
C GLY A 27 10.81 0.38 11.91
N VAL A 28 9.82 -0.48 11.68
CA VAL A 28 9.60 -1.70 12.47
C VAL A 28 10.80 -2.65 12.40
N LEU A 29 11.37 -2.86 11.22
CA LEU A 29 12.56 -3.70 11.06
C LEU A 29 13.78 -3.08 11.75
N TYR A 30 13.97 -1.76 11.59
CA TYR A 30 15.05 -1.03 12.21
C TYR A 30 15.00 -1.13 13.73
N ILE A 31 13.88 -0.77 14.36
CA ILE A 31 13.74 -0.79 15.83
C ILE A 31 13.83 -2.20 16.39
N THR A 32 13.36 -3.21 15.64
CA THR A 32 13.48 -4.62 16.06
C THR A 32 14.94 -5.08 16.03
N LYS A 33 15.77 -4.53 15.14
CA LYS A 33 17.19 -4.90 15.02
C LYS A 33 18.11 -4.08 15.93
N THR A 34 17.83 -2.79 16.11
CA THR A 34 18.74 -1.86 16.82
C THR A 34 18.26 -1.48 18.21
N GLY A 35 16.97 -1.67 18.52
CA GLY A 35 16.33 -1.16 19.74
C GLY A 35 16.14 0.37 19.75
N ASN A 36 16.62 1.09 18.74
CA ASN A 36 16.58 2.55 18.71
C ASN A 36 15.25 3.08 18.15
N PRO A 37 14.75 4.22 18.68
CA PRO A 37 13.59 4.91 18.10
C PRO A 37 13.79 5.23 16.62
N PHE A 38 12.72 5.11 15.84
CA PHE A 38 12.74 5.43 14.41
C PHE A 38 11.79 6.60 14.14
N LEU A 39 12.30 7.69 13.57
CA LEU A 39 11.57 8.95 13.38
C LEU A 39 10.91 9.46 14.69
N GLY A 40 11.58 9.24 15.83
CA GLY A 40 11.06 9.61 17.16
C GLY A 40 9.99 8.67 17.72
N MET A 41 9.56 7.65 16.97
CA MET A 41 8.56 6.69 17.43
C MET A 41 9.20 5.50 18.14
N ASN A 42 8.54 5.05 19.21
CA ASN A 42 8.88 3.81 19.89
C ASN A 42 8.26 2.59 19.19
N LYS A 43 8.59 1.39 19.65
CA LYS A 43 8.14 0.13 19.04
C LYS A 43 6.62 0.02 19.03
N SER A 44 5.94 0.36 20.13
CA SER A 44 4.48 0.25 20.22
C SER A 44 3.79 1.15 19.20
N GLU A 45 4.25 2.39 19.07
CA GLU A 45 3.70 3.37 18.13
C GLU A 45 3.84 2.94 16.68
N LEU A 46 5.02 2.43 16.29
CA LEU A 46 5.27 1.91 14.95
C LEU A 46 4.40 0.69 14.62
N PHE A 47 4.25 -0.23 15.57
CA PHE A 47 3.40 -1.41 15.38
C PHE A 47 1.92 -1.01 15.29
N ASN A 48 1.47 -0.02 16.07
CA ASN A 48 0.12 0.50 15.98
C ASN A 48 -0.14 1.16 14.61
N ALA A 49 0.80 1.98 14.14
CA ALA A 49 0.72 2.59 12.82
C ALA A 49 0.64 1.53 11.71
N ARG A 50 1.46 0.48 11.79
CA ARG A 50 1.43 -0.65 10.85
C ARG A 50 0.08 -1.38 10.88
N ASN A 51 -0.47 -1.62 12.07
CA ASN A 51 -1.73 -2.33 12.24
C ASN A 51 -2.95 -1.55 11.70
N ILE A 52 -2.86 -0.22 11.64
CA ILE A 52 -3.91 0.63 11.03
C ILE A 52 -3.71 0.73 9.51
N LEU A 53 -2.48 1.04 9.08
CA LEU A 53 -2.18 1.29 7.66
C LEU A 53 -2.24 0.01 6.81
N GLY A 54 -1.89 -1.15 7.37
CA GLY A 54 -1.93 -2.44 6.65
C GLY A 54 -3.33 -2.80 6.13
N PRO A 55 -4.36 -2.85 6.99
CA PRO A 55 -5.74 -3.08 6.56
C PRO A 55 -6.25 -2.05 5.55
N ILE A 56 -5.95 -0.76 5.76
CA ILE A 56 -6.31 0.31 4.81
C ILE A 56 -5.71 0.03 3.43
N MET A 57 -4.42 -0.31 3.39
CA MET A 57 -3.72 -0.64 2.15
C MET A 57 -4.35 -1.86 1.45
N ASN A 58 -4.70 -2.91 2.21
CA ASN A 58 -5.36 -4.09 1.65
C ASN A 58 -6.71 -3.75 1.01
N VAL A 59 -7.54 -2.95 1.68
CA VAL A 59 -8.83 -2.51 1.13
C VAL A 59 -8.63 -1.71 -0.15
N LEU A 60 -7.67 -0.78 -0.17
CA LEU A 60 -7.34 0.01 -1.36
C LEU A 60 -6.88 -0.88 -2.53
N ILE A 61 -6.05 -1.89 -2.26
CA ILE A 61 -5.60 -2.86 -3.27
C ILE A 61 -6.79 -3.64 -3.85
N ILE A 62 -7.70 -4.14 -3.00
CA ILE A 62 -8.88 -4.87 -3.46
C ILE A 62 -9.75 -4.00 -4.38
N ILE A 63 -10.03 -2.76 -3.96
CA ILE A 63 -10.82 -1.81 -4.77
C ILE A 63 -10.11 -1.51 -6.10
N HIS A 64 -8.80 -1.30 -6.06
CA HIS A 64 -8.00 -1.03 -7.24
C HIS A 64 -8.02 -2.20 -8.23
N LEU A 65 -7.85 -3.43 -7.75
CA LEU A 65 -7.92 -4.64 -8.57
C LEU A 65 -9.31 -4.83 -9.16
N ALA A 66 -10.37 -4.63 -8.38
CA ALA A 66 -11.75 -4.74 -8.86
C ALA A 66 -12.04 -3.76 -10.00
N LEU A 67 -11.60 -2.49 -9.86
CA LEU A 67 -11.81 -1.46 -10.88
C LEU A 67 -10.98 -1.67 -12.16
N ASN A 68 -9.86 -2.39 -12.05
CA ASN A 68 -8.95 -2.68 -13.17
C ASN A 68 -9.05 -4.13 -13.67
N TRP A 69 -9.98 -4.93 -13.14
CA TRP A 69 -10.11 -6.36 -13.43
C TRP A 69 -10.23 -6.69 -14.92
N ASN A 70 -10.98 -5.87 -15.66
CA ASN A 70 -11.16 -6.04 -17.10
C ASN A 70 -9.88 -5.78 -17.90
N LEU A 71 -9.04 -4.85 -17.44
CA LEU A 71 -7.73 -4.59 -18.05
C LEU A 71 -6.77 -5.73 -17.72
N TYR A 72 -6.71 -6.12 -16.45
CA TYR A 72 -5.88 -7.21 -15.98
C TYR A 72 -6.16 -8.53 -16.70
N LYS A 73 -7.44 -8.90 -16.92
CA LYS A 73 -7.82 -10.07 -17.73
C LYS A 73 -7.32 -9.99 -19.17
N LYS A 74 -7.28 -8.80 -19.78
CA LYS A 74 -6.76 -8.63 -21.15
C LYS A 74 -5.24 -8.78 -21.17
N GLU A 75 -4.54 -8.22 -20.19
CA GLU A 75 -3.08 -8.36 -20.05
C GLU A 75 -2.67 -9.82 -19.80
N LEU A 76 -3.38 -10.54 -18.94
CA LEU A 76 -3.16 -11.98 -18.73
C LEU A 76 -3.35 -12.78 -20.02
N LYS A 77 -4.39 -12.48 -20.81
CA LYS A 77 -4.59 -13.14 -22.11
C LYS A 77 -3.45 -12.88 -23.10
N VAL A 78 -2.75 -11.76 -23.00
CA VAL A 78 -1.58 -11.47 -23.85
C VAL A 78 -0.34 -12.19 -23.32
N LEU A 79 -0.16 -12.24 -22.00
CA LEU A 79 0.98 -12.93 -21.37
C LEU A 79 0.96 -14.45 -21.56
N PHE A 80 -0.23 -15.06 -21.59
CA PHE A 80 -0.42 -16.51 -21.70
C PHE A 80 -0.86 -16.96 -23.10
N LYS A 81 -0.65 -16.13 -24.13
CA LYS A 81 -0.89 -16.46 -25.53
C LYS A 81 0.42 -16.48 -26.28
#